data_AF-A0A969YH55-F1
#
_entry.id   AF-A0A969YH55-F1
#
_cell.length_a   1.000
_cell.length_b   1.000
_cell.length_c   1.000
_cell.angle_alpha   90.00
_cell.angle_beta   90.00
_cell.angle_gamma   90.00
#
_symmetry.space_group_name_H-M   'P 1'
#
loop_
_entity.id
_entity.type
_entity.pdbx_description
1 polymer ?
#
loop_
_entity_poly.entity_id
_entity_poly.type
_entity_poly.pdbx_seq_one_letter_code
_entity_poly.pdbx_strand_id
1 'polypeptide(L)'
;MGGGALMNQGVHGFDVFRSRMGPVRRLAGCARALPRPIEAEDSALAVLECQNGAVDTLEGSASCYPGYPRRIEICVDKGSVVLEEDAILRWNCNSKSGLPVGKAAQSVASAAPRAINADGHIRRMRRFVGAILDGDP
;
A
#
# COMPACT_ATOMS: atom_id res chain seq x y z
N MET A 1 -15.70 16.47 -7.63
CA MET A 1 -15.12 15.29 -6.91
C MET A 1 -13.74 15.72 -6.46
N GLY A 2 -13.56 16.01 -5.16
CA GLY A 2 -12.24 16.34 -4.61
C GLY A 2 -11.57 15.06 -4.12
N GLY A 3 -10.38 14.74 -4.63
CA GLY A 3 -9.66 13.52 -4.24
C GLY A 3 -8.83 12.96 -5.37
N GLY A 4 -7.55 13.35 -5.42
CA GLY A 4 -6.60 12.80 -6.36
C GLY A 4 -6.29 11.33 -6.09
N ALA A 5 -5.54 10.68 -7.00
CA ALA A 5 -5.27 9.25 -6.95
C ALA A 5 -4.65 8.80 -5.63
N LEU A 6 -3.78 9.61 -5.02
CA LEU A 6 -3.19 9.28 -3.72
C LEU A 6 -4.19 9.38 -2.58
N MET A 7 -5.05 10.39 -2.58
CA MET A 7 -6.08 10.55 -1.54
C MET A 7 -7.19 9.50 -1.64
N ASN A 8 -7.58 9.13 -2.86
CA ASN A 8 -8.75 8.28 -3.10
C ASN A 8 -8.41 6.78 -3.16
N GLN A 9 -7.24 6.41 -3.69
CA GLN A 9 -6.85 5.01 -3.89
C GLN A 9 -5.48 4.67 -3.29
N GLY A 10 -4.56 5.64 -3.24
CA GLY A 10 -3.22 5.46 -2.66
C GLY A 10 -3.20 5.37 -1.13
N VAL A 11 -4.18 6.00 -0.44
CA VAL A 11 -4.20 6.10 1.03
C VAL A 11 -4.17 4.73 1.71
N HIS A 12 -4.87 3.75 1.15
CA HIS A 12 -4.89 2.39 1.68
C HIS A 12 -3.54 1.67 1.55
N GLY A 13 -2.73 1.99 0.53
CA GLY A 13 -1.37 1.47 0.40
C GLY A 13 -0.41 2.19 1.35
N PHE A 14 -0.59 3.50 1.49
CA PHE A 14 0.21 4.34 2.38
C PHE A 14 0.04 4.00 3.86
N ASP A 15 -1.18 3.66 4.31
CA ASP A 15 -1.43 3.26 5.71
C ASP A 15 -0.62 2.01 6.09
N VAL A 16 -0.56 1.03 5.17
CA VAL A 16 0.24 -0.20 5.37
C VAL A 16 1.74 0.15 5.41
N PHE A 17 2.20 0.97 4.46
CA PHE A 17 3.58 1.45 4.41
C PHE A 17 3.99 2.20 5.68
N ARG A 18 3.23 3.21 6.10
CA ARG A 18 3.51 4.03 7.30
C ARG A 18 3.45 3.22 8.60
N SER A 19 2.64 2.17 8.68
CA SER A 19 2.58 1.30 9.87
C SER A 19 3.82 0.43 10.07
N ARG A 20 4.66 0.28 9.03
CA ARG A 20 5.89 -0.53 9.08
C ARG A 20 7.15 0.33 8.99
N MET A 21 7.08 1.49 8.35
CA MET A 21 8.23 2.36 8.11
C MET A 21 8.39 3.39 9.23
N GLY A 22 9.65 3.72 9.54
CA GLY A 22 9.97 4.75 10.52
C GLY A 22 9.42 6.13 10.12
N PRO A 23 9.39 7.09 11.04
CA PRO A 23 8.90 8.44 10.74
C PRO A 23 9.69 9.09 9.61
N VAL A 24 8.99 9.69 8.64
CA VAL A 24 9.59 10.40 7.51
C VAL A 24 10.25 11.69 8.00
N ARG A 25 11.51 11.91 7.64
CA ARG A 25 12.26 13.15 7.93
C ARG A 25 12.06 14.19 6.85
N ARG A 26 12.14 13.80 5.58
CA ARG A 26 11.87 14.66 4.42
C ARG A 26 11.45 13.84 3.22
N LEU A 27 10.81 14.49 2.25
CA LEU A 27 10.46 13.87 0.97
C LEU A 27 10.67 14.87 -0.17
N ALA A 28 10.86 14.33 -1.38
CA ALA A 28 10.83 15.08 -2.63
C ALA A 28 10.02 14.28 -3.65
N GLY A 29 9.15 14.94 -4.40
CA GLY A 29 8.25 14.25 -5.32
C GLY A 29 7.56 15.16 -6.32
N CYS A 30 6.78 14.53 -7.19
CA CYS A 30 6.01 15.18 -8.24
C CYS A 30 4.59 14.59 -8.25
N ALA A 31 3.60 15.45 -8.45
CA ALA A 31 2.21 15.07 -8.70
C ALA A 31 1.72 15.77 -9.97
N ARG A 32 0.95 15.05 -10.78
CA ARG A 32 0.45 15.49 -12.09
C ARG A 32 -0.96 14.93 -12.33
N ALA A 33 -1.73 15.65 -13.13
CA ALA A 33 -2.88 15.12 -13.84
C ALA A 33 -2.43 14.72 -15.25
N LEU A 34 -2.53 13.43 -15.58
CA LEU A 34 -2.11 12.78 -16.82
C LEU A 34 -3.12 11.68 -17.13
N PRO A 35 -3.85 11.62 -18.28
CA PRO A 35 -3.74 12.34 -19.55
C PRO A 35 -4.87 13.36 -19.79
N ARG A 36 -5.71 13.64 -18.78
CA ARG A 36 -6.83 14.58 -18.86
C ARG A 36 -6.63 15.71 -17.84
N PRO A 37 -7.01 16.96 -18.15
CA PRO A 37 -6.91 18.07 -17.23
C PRO A 37 -8.01 17.98 -16.17
N ILE A 38 -7.74 17.27 -15.08
CA ILE A 38 -8.56 17.24 -13.87
C ILE A 38 -7.93 18.14 -12.80
N GLU A 39 -8.75 18.62 -11.86
CA GLU A 39 -8.31 19.56 -10.80
C GLU A 39 -7.35 18.92 -9.78
N ALA A 40 -7.42 17.60 -9.61
CA ALA A 40 -6.59 16.83 -8.68
C ALA A 40 -5.59 15.93 -9.44
N GLU A 41 -4.55 15.45 -8.77
CA GLU A 41 -3.58 14.55 -9.39
C GLU A 41 -4.20 13.18 -9.69
N ASP A 42 -3.81 12.55 -10.80
CA ASP A 42 -4.05 11.12 -11.04
C ASP A 42 -2.77 10.29 -10.97
N SER A 43 -1.60 10.94 -10.92
CA SER A 43 -0.29 10.32 -10.95
C SER A 43 0.67 11.07 -10.01
N ALA A 44 1.37 10.33 -9.15
CA ALA A 44 2.34 10.89 -8.22
C ALA A 44 3.49 9.93 -7.92
N LEU A 45 4.66 10.49 -7.70
CA LEU A 45 5.90 9.80 -7.33
C LEU A 45 6.62 10.61 -6.24
N ALA A 46 7.17 9.94 -5.24
CA ALA A 46 8.00 10.56 -4.22
C ALA A 46 9.14 9.65 -3.75
N VAL A 47 10.25 10.27 -3.38
CA VAL A 47 11.33 9.66 -2.61
C VAL A 47 11.28 10.21 -1.20
N LEU A 48 11.35 9.34 -0.21
CA LEU A 48 11.24 9.66 1.20
C LEU A 48 12.54 9.29 1.91
N GLU A 49 13.03 10.16 2.77
CA GLU A 49 14.12 9.87 3.69
C GLU A 49 13.55 9.81 5.11
N CYS A 50 13.76 8.67 5.78
CA CYS A 50 13.24 8.40 7.10
C CYS A 50 14.25 8.77 8.20
N GLN A 51 13.76 9.01 9.43
CA GLN A 51 14.61 9.39 10.57
C GLN A 51 15.57 8.25 10.99
N ASN A 52 15.20 7.00 10.71
CA ASN A 52 16.03 5.82 10.95
C ASN A 52 17.07 5.57 9.84
N GLY A 53 17.19 6.46 8.85
CA GLY A 53 18.12 6.34 7.73
C GLY A 53 17.61 5.51 6.55
N ALA A 54 16.40 4.94 6.61
CA ALA A 54 15.79 4.27 5.46
C ALA A 54 15.46 5.27 4.35
N VAL A 55 15.51 4.80 3.10
CA VAL A 55 15.15 5.56 1.90
C VAL A 55 14.11 4.77 1.13
N ASP A 56 12.97 5.41 0.87
CA ASP A 56 11.80 4.75 0.32
C ASP A 56 11.26 5.46 -0.92
N THR A 57 10.56 4.72 -1.76
CA THR A 57 9.87 5.25 -2.93
C THR A 57 8.38 4.98 -2.83
N LEU A 58 7.58 6.00 -3.13
CA LEU A 58 6.13 5.92 -3.25
C LEU A 58 5.74 6.26 -4.68
N GLU A 59 4.98 5.39 -5.32
CA GLU A 59 4.38 5.61 -6.63
C GLU A 59 2.89 5.29 -6.57
N GLY A 60 2.07 6.15 -7.18
CA GLY A 60 0.65 5.89 -7.37
C GLY A 60 0.17 6.53 -8.67
N SER A 61 -0.47 5.74 -9.52
CA SER A 61 -1.10 6.25 -10.74
C SER A 61 -2.42 5.54 -11.00
N ALA A 62 -3.45 6.33 -11.34
CA ALA A 62 -4.74 5.86 -11.83
C ALA A 62 -4.81 5.86 -13.37
N SER A 63 -3.73 6.24 -14.05
CA SER A 63 -3.65 6.40 -15.51
C SER A 63 -2.81 5.34 -16.22
N CYS A 64 -2.19 4.43 -15.48
CA CYS A 64 -1.47 3.29 -16.04
C CYS A 64 -2.42 2.28 -16.70
N TYR A 65 -2.21 1.97 -17.99
CA TYR A 65 -2.86 0.87 -18.70
C TYR A 65 -1.85 -0.28 -18.90
N PRO A 66 -2.22 -1.57 -18.72
CA PRO A 66 -3.56 -2.11 -18.41
C PRO A 66 -3.99 -1.95 -16.94
N GLY A 67 -3.21 -1.23 -16.13
CA GLY A 67 -3.35 -1.18 -14.68
C GLY A 67 -2.51 -2.28 -14.04
N TYR A 68 -1.92 -1.96 -12.89
CA TYR A 68 -1.09 -2.90 -12.15
C TYR A 68 -1.67 -3.10 -10.75
N PRO A 69 -1.53 -4.31 -10.17
CA PRO A 69 -1.92 -4.53 -8.79
C PRO A 69 -1.07 -3.68 -7.85
N ARG A 70 -1.60 -3.40 -6.68
CA ARG A 70 -0.86 -2.76 -5.59
C ARG A 70 0.31 -3.66 -5.21
N ARG A 71 1.51 -3.09 -5.19
CA ARG A 71 2.72 -3.78 -4.77
C ARG A 71 3.43 -3.03 -3.65
N ILE A 72 3.89 -3.77 -2.64
CA ILE A 72 4.75 -3.27 -1.57
C ILE A 72 5.99 -4.16 -1.53
N GLU A 73 7.16 -3.52 -1.57
CA GLU A 73 8.45 -4.20 -1.51
C GLU A 73 9.22 -3.68 -0.31
N ILE A 74 9.69 -4.61 0.52
CA ILE A 74 10.51 -4.29 1.68
C ILE A 74 11.81 -5.04 1.53
N CYS A 75 12.91 -4.31 1.50
CA CYS A 75 14.26 -4.85 1.37
C CYS A 75 15.13 -4.35 2.53
N VAL A 76 15.71 -5.28 3.28
CA VAL A 76 16.57 -5.00 4.43
C VAL A 76 17.79 -5.92 4.41
N ASP A 77 18.73 -5.69 5.32
CA ASP A 77 19.96 -6.49 5.48
C ASP A 77 19.71 -8.00 5.64
N LYS A 78 18.60 -8.38 6.29
CA LYS A 78 18.26 -9.78 6.61
C LYS A 78 17.27 -10.44 5.66
N GLY A 79 16.86 -9.75 4.60
CA GLY A 79 15.97 -10.31 3.61
C GLY A 79 15.08 -9.32 2.88
N SER A 80 14.23 -9.86 2.03
CA SER A 80 13.28 -9.08 1.24
C SER A 80 11.92 -9.77 1.14
N VAL A 81 10.86 -8.97 1.16
CA VAL A 81 9.48 -9.44 0.98
C VAL A 81 8.81 -8.62 -0.12
N VAL A 82 8.08 -9.29 -1.00
CA VAL A 82 7.22 -8.65 -2.00
C VAL A 82 5.79 -9.07 -1.73
N LEU A 83 4.93 -8.09 -1.45
CA LEU A 83 3.49 -8.24 -1.33
C LEU A 83 2.83 -7.63 -2.57
N GLU A 84 1.91 -8.37 -3.18
CA GLU A 84 1.06 -7.90 -4.26
C GLU A 84 -0.41 -8.16 -3.89
N GLU A 85 -1.22 -7.11 -3.81
CA GLU A 85 -2.53 -7.14 -3.17
C GLU A 85 -2.47 -7.84 -1.80
N ASP A 86 -3.15 -8.99 -1.67
CA ASP A 86 -3.21 -9.80 -0.45
C ASP A 86 -2.25 -11.01 -0.49
N ALA A 87 -1.41 -11.14 -1.53
CA ALA A 87 -0.54 -12.29 -1.76
C ALA A 87 0.95 -11.94 -1.59
N ILE A 88 1.66 -12.73 -0.80
CA ILE A 88 3.13 -12.64 -0.72
C ILE A 88 3.71 -13.35 -1.94
N LEU A 89 4.36 -12.61 -2.82
CA LEU A 89 4.99 -13.16 -4.03
C LEU A 89 6.42 -13.60 -3.80
N ARG A 90 7.11 -12.97 -2.84
CA ARG A 90 8.48 -13.33 -2.48
C ARG A 90 8.65 -13.23 -0.97
N TRP A 91 9.24 -14.25 -0.38
CA TRP A 91 9.65 -14.30 1.01
C TRP A 91 11.10 -14.80 1.07
N ASN A 92 12.04 -13.87 0.96
CA ASN A 92 13.47 -14.16 0.98
C ASN A 92 14.06 -13.67 2.30
N CYS A 93 13.57 -14.21 3.41
CA CYS A 93 14.05 -13.89 4.75
C CYS A 93 14.80 -15.09 5.31
N ASN A 94 15.95 -14.85 5.93
CA ASN A 94 16.69 -15.89 6.66
C ASN A 94 16.06 -16.14 8.06
N SER A 95 14.74 -16.34 8.10
CA SER A 95 13.95 -16.51 9.32
C SER A 95 13.21 -17.84 9.31
N LYS A 96 13.04 -18.43 10.51
CA LYS A 96 12.24 -19.65 10.70
C LYS A 96 10.74 -19.45 10.44
N SER A 97 10.27 -18.20 10.51
CA SER A 97 8.93 -17.83 10.05
C SER A 97 8.93 -17.77 8.53
N GLY A 98 8.13 -18.63 7.89
CA GLY A 98 7.81 -18.54 6.47
C GLY A 98 6.32 -18.32 6.33
N LEU A 99 5.91 -17.17 5.78
CA LEU A 99 4.54 -17.01 5.33
C LEU A 99 4.38 -17.71 3.96
N PRO A 100 3.21 -18.29 3.66
CA PRO A 100 3.00 -18.97 2.39
C PRO A 100 3.17 -17.99 1.24
N VAL A 101 4.00 -18.37 0.27
CA VAL A 101 4.18 -17.63 -0.98
C VAL A 101 3.05 -18.01 -1.93
N GLY A 102 2.24 -17.02 -2.30
CA GLY A 102 1.09 -17.14 -3.19
C GLY A 102 1.45 -16.94 -4.66
N LYS A 103 0.42 -16.89 -5.50
CA LYS A 103 0.54 -16.54 -6.92
C LYS A 103 0.24 -15.05 -7.13
N ALA A 104 0.84 -14.47 -8.18
CA ALA A 104 0.56 -13.10 -8.61
C ALA A 104 -0.93 -12.87 -8.86
N ALA A 105 -1.42 -11.69 -8.47
CA ALA A 105 -2.79 -11.28 -8.69
C ALA A 105 -3.02 -11.04 -10.19
N GLN A 106 -4.08 -11.64 -10.75
CA GLN A 106 -4.52 -11.30 -12.10
C GLN A 106 -5.34 -10.01 -12.06
N SER A 107 -4.68 -8.85 -12.11
CA SER A 107 -5.28 -7.52 -12.31
C SER A 107 -6.67 -7.35 -11.67
N VAL A 108 -6.73 -7.15 -10.36
CA VAL A 108 -7.99 -6.96 -9.61
C VAL A 108 -7.89 -5.73 -8.73
N ALA A 109 -8.18 -4.55 -9.28
CA ALA A 109 -8.54 -3.40 -8.45
C ALA A 109 -9.35 -2.32 -9.19
N SER A 110 -9.13 -2.10 -10.49
CA SER A 110 -9.81 -1.04 -11.24
C SER A 110 -11.11 -1.48 -11.96
N ALA A 111 -11.31 -2.78 -12.18
CA ALA A 111 -12.39 -3.26 -13.06
C ALA A 111 -13.73 -3.55 -12.33
N ALA A 112 -13.72 -3.85 -11.03
CA ALA A 112 -14.93 -4.28 -10.31
C ALA A 112 -14.90 -3.92 -8.80
N PRO A 113 -15.45 -2.75 -8.41
CA PRO A 113 -15.53 -2.32 -7.00
C PRO A 113 -16.26 -3.31 -6.06
N ARG A 114 -17.12 -4.18 -6.60
CA ARG A 114 -17.85 -5.22 -5.86
C ARG A 114 -17.02 -6.48 -5.56
N ALA A 115 -15.82 -6.60 -6.10
CA ALA A 115 -14.92 -7.74 -5.88
C ALA A 115 -14.00 -7.57 -4.66
N ILE A 116 -14.09 -6.44 -3.95
CA ILE A 116 -13.27 -6.14 -2.77
C ILE A 116 -13.74 -7.00 -1.59
N ASN A 117 -12.83 -7.78 -1.00
CA ASN A 117 -13.13 -8.66 0.13
C ASN A 117 -13.46 -7.88 1.42
N ALA A 118 -14.62 -8.15 2.02
CA ALA A 118 -15.10 -7.51 3.25
C ALA A 118 -14.41 -8.01 4.54
N ASP A 119 -13.65 -9.10 4.49
CA ASP A 119 -13.02 -9.73 5.66
C ASP A 119 -12.12 -8.76 6.44
N GLY A 120 -11.41 -7.87 5.74
CA GLY A 120 -10.58 -6.84 6.36
C GLY A 120 -11.38 -5.79 7.13
N HIS A 121 -12.62 -5.51 6.70
CA HIS A 121 -13.54 -4.64 7.41
C HIS A 121 -14.13 -5.33 8.65
N ILE A 122 -14.51 -6.60 8.52
CA ILE A 122 -15.05 -7.40 9.64
C ILE A 122 -14.01 -7.54 10.76
N ARG A 123 -12.75 -7.84 10.43
CA ARG A 123 -11.67 -7.93 11.43
C ARG A 123 -11.42 -6.61 12.15
N ARG A 124 -11.45 -5.49 11.43
CA ARG A 124 -11.29 -4.15 12.04
C ARG A 124 -12.47 -3.78 12.95
N MET A 125 -13.70 -4.05 12.51
CA MET A 125 -14.90 -3.81 13.34
C MET A 125 -14.90 -4.67 14.61
N ARG A 126 -14.50 -5.94 14.52
CA ARG A 126 -14.38 -6.81 15.72
C ARG A 126 -13.35 -6.28 16.70
N ARG A 127 -12.19 -5.81 16.23
CA ARG A 127 -11.17 -5.23 17.11
C ARG A 127 -11.65 -3.93 17.76
N PHE A 128 -12.37 -3.09 17.01
CA PHE A 128 -12.98 -1.88 17.57
C PHE A 128 -14.02 -2.18 18.65
N VAL A 129 -14.88 -3.18 18.43
CA VAL A 129 -15.86 -3.62 19.44
C VAL A 129 -15.16 -4.22 20.67
N GLY A 130 -14.15 -5.06 20.48
CA GLY A 130 -13.36 -5.61 21.59
C GLY A 130 -12.62 -4.53 22.39
N ALA A 131 -12.10 -3.50 21.73
CA ALA A 131 -11.46 -2.37 22.42
C ALA A 131 -12.44 -1.58 23.31
N ILE A 132 -13.71 -1.46 22.89
CA ILE A 132 -14.75 -0.76 23.66
C ILE A 132 -15.29 -1.60 24.81
N LEU A 133 -15.53 -2.89 24.57
CA LEU A 133 -16.18 -3.78 25.53
C LEU A 133 -15.20 -4.39 26.53
N ASP A 134 -14.00 -4.75 26.06
CA ASP A 134 -13.05 -5.56 26.81
C ASP A 134 -11.74 -4.80 27.13
N GLY A 135 -11.57 -3.58 26.60
CA GLY A 135 -10.37 -2.76 26.82
C GLY A 135 -9.12 -3.25 26.07
N ASP A 136 -9.29 -4.13 25.08
CA ASP A 136 -8.21 -4.63 24.25
C ASP A 136 -7.58 -3.51 23.39
N PRO A 137 -6.25 -3.46 23.21
CA PRO A 137 -5.57 -2.45 22.39
C PRO A 137 -5.74 -2.61 20.87
#